data_AF-A0A7V1JKI7-F1
#
_entry.id   AF-A0A7V1JKI7-F1
#
_cell.length_a   1.000
_cell.length_b   1.000
_cell.length_c   1.000
_cell.angle_alpha   90.00
_cell.angle_beta   90.00
_cell.angle_gamma   90.00
#
_symmetry.space_group_name_H-M   'P 1'
#
loop_
_entity.id
_entity.type
_entity.pdbx_description
1 polymer ?
#
loop_
_entity_poly.entity_id
_entity_poly.type
_entity_poly.pdbx_seq_one_letter_code
_entity_poly.pdbx_strand_id
1 'polypeptide(L)' 'GGLFLLTCGPYDNVIRWIPPLVVNTEQIDQALEIFGRALAEAAA' A
#
# COMPACT_ATOMS: atom_id res chain seq x y z
N GLY A 1 -1.83 11.80 5.45
CA GLY A 1 -2.87 10.91 4.90
C GLY A 1 -2.56 9.49 5.31
N GLY A 2 -3.57 8.70 5.65
CA GLY A 2 -3.40 7.27 5.95
C GLY A 2 -3.64 6.43 4.69
N LEU A 3 -3.16 5.18 4.72
CA LEU A 3 -3.36 4.19 3.65
C LEU A 3 -4.01 2.94 4.26
N PHE A 4 -5.07 2.44 3.64
CA PHE A 4 -5.73 1.19 4.05
C PHE A 4 -5.35 0.09 3.05
N LEU A 5 -4.76 -1.00 3.56
CA LEU A 5 -4.32 -2.15 2.77
C LEU A 5 -4.81 -3.44 3.43
N LEU A 6 -4.99 -4.47 2.61
CA LEU A 6 -5.38 -5.79 3.07
C LEU A 6 -4.18 -6.74 2.98
N THR A 7 -3.97 -7.55 4.02
CA THR A 7 -3.05 -8.70 3.94
C THR A 7 -3.75 -9.93 3.37
N CYS A 8 -2.96 -10.93 2.96
CA CYS A 8 -3.43 -12.26 2.55
C CYS A 8 -2.27 -13.26 2.49
N GLY A 9 -2.59 -14.47 2.00
CA GLY A 9 -1.65 -15.54 1.74
C GLY A 9 -1.61 -16.57 2.87
N PRO A 10 -1.14 -17.80 2.61
CA PRO A 10 -1.12 -18.88 3.61
C PRO A 10 -0.23 -18.58 4.81
N TYR A 11 0.71 -17.64 4.66
CA TYR A 11 1.63 -17.21 5.72
C TYR A 11 1.41 -15.74 6.14
N ASP A 12 0.30 -15.12 5.71
CA ASP A 12 -0.10 -13.74 6.04
C ASP A 12 1.00 -12.68 5.79
N ASN A 13 1.87 -12.96 4.83
CA ASN A 13 3.06 -12.16 4.50
C ASN A 13 2.94 -11.45 3.15
N VAL A 14 1.72 -11.35 2.60
CA VAL A 14 1.46 -10.71 1.31
C VAL A 14 0.50 -9.54 1.47
N ILE A 15 0.88 -8.38 0.94
CA ILE A 15 0.04 -7.17 0.89
C ILE A 15 -0.66 -7.11 -0.46
N ARG A 16 -1.99 -6.86 -0.47
CA ARG A 16 -2.80 -6.73 -1.68
C ARG A 16 -3.15 -5.28 -1.99
N TRP A 17 -2.84 -4.88 -3.21
CA TRP A 17 -3.28 -3.62 -3.79
C TRP A 17 -4.60 -3.84 -4.53
N ILE A 18 -5.70 -3.38 -3.95
CA ILE A 18 -7.05 -3.46 -4.55
C ILE A 18 -7.71 -2.07 -4.47
N PRO A 19 -7.19 -1.07 -5.19
CA PRO A 19 -7.81 0.23 -5.24
C PRO A 19 -9.14 0.18 -6.02
N PRO A 20 -10.08 1.11 -5.77
CA PRO A 20 -11.24 1.31 -6.64
C PRO A 20 -10.81 1.59 -8.08
N LEU A 21 -11.59 1.17 -9.08
CA LEU A 21 -11.26 1.41 -10.49
C LEU A 21 -11.36 2.88 -10.94
N VAL A 22 -11.88 3.75 -10.08
CA VAL A 22 -12.07 5.19 -10.34
C VAL A 22 -10.92 6.05 -9.83
N VAL A 23 -9.84 5.44 -9.32
CA VAL A 23 -8.66 6.18 -8.86
C VAL A 23 -7.91 6.84 -10.03
N ASN A 24 -7.25 7.95 -9.75
CA ASN A 24 -6.35 8.63 -10.68
C ASN A 24 -4.87 8.38 -10.36
N THR A 25 -3.98 8.86 -11.23
CA THR A 25 -2.53 8.69 -11.09
C THR A 25 -2.01 9.34 -9.81
N GLU A 26 -2.46 10.55 -9.48
CA GLU A 26 -1.99 11.29 -8.30
C GLU A 26 -2.32 10.56 -6.99
N GLN A 27 -3.48 9.91 -6.92
CA GLN A 27 -3.88 9.08 -5.78
C GLN A 27 -3.02 7.83 -5.65
N ILE A 28 -2.64 7.20 -6.77
CA ILE A 28 -1.73 6.05 -6.77
C ILE A 28 -0.34 6.48 -6.31
N ASP A 29 0.19 7.58 -6.83
CA ASP A 29 1.51 8.11 -6.46
C ASP A 29 1.56 8.43 -4.96
N GLN A 30 0.53 9.10 -4.44
CA GLN A 30 0.43 9.38 -3.00
C GLN A 30 0.41 8.10 -2.16
N ALA A 31 -0.31 7.06 -2.59
CA ALA A 31 -0.38 5.79 -1.88
C ALA A 31 0.98 5.08 -1.87
N LEU A 32 1.70 5.10 -3.00
CA LEU A 32 3.04 4.52 -3.12
C LEU A 32 4.07 5.29 -2.29
N GLU A 33 3.98 6.62 -2.20
CA GLU A 33 4.83 7.43 -1.32
C GLU A 33 4.63 7.07 0.16
N ILE A 34 3.37 6.97 0.60
CA ILE A 34 3.04 6.57 1.98
C ILE A 34 3.58 5.16 2.26
N PHE A 35 3.33 4.21 1.36
CA PHE A 35 3.79 2.83 1.52
C PHE A 35 5.31 2.72 1.53
N GLY A 36 6.00 3.44 0.64
CA GLY A 36 7.46 3.44 0.54
C GLY A 36 8.13 3.93 1.82
N ARG A 37 7.59 4.98 2.46
CA ARG A 37 8.08 5.45 3.76
C ARG A 37 7.91 4.38 4.85
N ALA A 38 6.73 3.78 4.93
CA ALA A 38 6.46 2.72 5.92
C ALA A 38 7.37 1.50 5.72
N LEU A 39 7.64 1.11 4.47
CA LEU A 39 8.52 0.00 4.16
C LEU A 39 9.99 0.31 4.51
N ALA A 40 10.45 1.54 4.22
CA ALA A 40 11.79 1.98 4.59
C ALA A 40 11.99 1.98 6.11
N GLU A 41 10.99 2.44 6.88
CA GLU A 41 10.99 2.38 8.34
C GLU A 41 11.00 0.94 8.87
N ALA A 42 10.25 0.03 8.25
CA ALA A 42 10.18 -1.37 8.66
C ALA A 42 11.43 -2.20 8.27
N ALA A 43 12.19 -1.75 7.28
CA ALA A 43 13.40 -2.42 6.79
C ALA A 43 14.70 -1.90 7.43
N ALA A 44 14.62 -0.84 8.25
CA ALA A 44 15.72 -0.33 9.05
C ALA A 44 15.95 -1.18 10.31
#